data_AF-A0A972G9C6-F1
#
_entry.id   AF-A0A972G9C6-F1
#
_cell.length_a   1.000
_cell.length_b   1.000
_cell.length_c   1.000
_cell.angle_alpha   90.00
_cell.angle_beta   90.00
_cell.angle_gamma   90.00
#
_symmetry.space_group_name_H-M   'P 1'
#
loop_
_entity.id
_entity.type
_entity.pdbx_description
1 polymer ?
#
loop_
_entity_poly.entity_id
_entity_poly.type
_entity_poly.pdbx_seq_one_letter_code
_entity_poly.pdbx_strand_id
1 'polypeptide(L)'
;MPHLFSSLFHLQRNIRYLILMFLLLGFLFTSDLLMAQTNLTLSIASTSEPDSSDTKDGSADNERPVLTGEVVTYSLVFEIAEGTSNNVNTAVSIPDGLEYIANSYILSVTNDTGWSDTVSVIGNGSSGADVTFDFGTITNTDSDANVETIDISFNALVLNIAANQDGNQLTTNATLNANGSTADSSEDCIVEVIEPNLSVDKRQLPTFNPLFGPEMTEADAGDTIFYRIVIEHTGNARAYDVTVTDFFPDDYVVSVLCCITTGPTPGALVDSNPPNLVFS
;
A
#
# COMPACT_ATOMS: atom_id res chain seq x y z
N MET A 1 92.23 1.09 -12.50
CA MET A 1 90.89 1.65 -12.79
C MET A 1 89.82 0.98 -11.92
N PRO A 2 89.60 1.40 -10.64
CA PRO A 2 88.53 0.84 -9.81
C PRO A 2 87.45 1.85 -9.36
N HIS A 3 87.40 3.05 -9.92
CA HIS A 3 86.51 4.12 -9.39
C HIS A 3 85.12 4.23 -10.06
N LEU A 4 84.81 3.40 -11.07
CA LEU A 4 83.53 3.49 -11.81
C LEU A 4 82.45 2.50 -11.33
N PHE A 5 82.79 1.50 -10.51
CA PHE A 5 81.81 0.50 -10.05
C PHE A 5 81.01 0.91 -8.82
N SER A 6 81.49 1.87 -8.03
CA SER A 6 80.82 2.29 -6.78
C SER A 6 79.63 3.23 -7.03
N SER A 7 79.70 4.13 -8.02
CA SER A 7 78.62 5.08 -8.31
C SER A 7 77.40 4.43 -8.98
N LEU A 8 77.62 3.39 -9.80
CA LEU A 8 76.54 2.66 -10.47
C LEU A 8 75.67 1.89 -9.46
N PHE A 9 76.27 1.39 -8.37
CA PHE A 9 75.57 0.68 -7.30
C PHE A 9 74.70 1.60 -6.43
N HIS A 10 75.14 2.84 -6.22
CA HIS A 10 74.34 3.86 -5.51
C HIS A 10 73.19 4.39 -6.39
N LEU A 11 73.39 4.52 -7.70
CA LEU A 11 72.35 4.96 -8.64
C LEU A 11 71.24 3.91 -8.80
N GLN A 12 71.59 2.63 -8.92
CA GLN A 12 70.64 1.50 -9.00
C GLN A 12 69.79 1.36 -7.73
N ARG A 13 70.36 1.65 -6.55
CA ARG A 13 69.65 1.58 -5.28
C ARG A 13 68.65 2.75 -5.12
N ASN A 14 69.03 3.96 -5.52
CA ASN A 14 68.12 5.12 -5.52
C ASN A 14 66.99 4.99 -6.55
N ILE A 15 67.25 4.40 -7.73
CA ILE A 15 66.20 4.14 -8.72
C ILE A 15 65.23 3.07 -8.22
N ARG A 16 65.69 2.05 -7.49
CA ARG A 16 64.81 1.06 -6.85
C ARG A 16 63.91 1.66 -5.78
N TYR A 17 64.42 2.57 -4.94
CA TYR A 17 63.58 3.27 -3.96
C TYR A 17 62.65 4.30 -4.63
N LEU A 18 63.07 4.97 -5.70
CA LEU A 18 62.23 5.90 -6.44
C LEU A 18 61.11 5.16 -7.19
N ILE A 19 61.40 4.01 -7.82
CA ILE A 19 60.38 3.15 -8.46
C ILE A 19 59.47 2.51 -7.41
N LEU A 20 59.98 2.10 -6.25
CA LEU A 20 59.15 1.60 -5.15
C LEU A 20 58.30 2.73 -4.54
N MET A 21 58.82 3.96 -4.46
CA MET A 21 58.10 5.13 -3.98
C MET A 21 57.07 5.62 -5.01
N PHE A 22 57.30 5.48 -6.32
CA PHE A 22 56.30 5.73 -7.37
C PHE A 22 55.27 4.60 -7.49
N LEU A 23 55.62 3.34 -7.19
CA LEU A 23 54.64 2.25 -7.02
C LEU A 23 53.81 2.42 -5.74
N LEU A 24 54.37 3.05 -4.69
CA LEU A 24 53.67 3.33 -3.43
C LEU A 24 52.86 4.63 -3.46
N LEU A 25 53.25 5.63 -4.27
CA LEU A 25 52.49 6.89 -4.49
C LEU A 25 51.52 6.82 -5.67
N GLY A 26 51.72 5.92 -6.63
CA GLY A 26 50.92 5.79 -7.86
C GLY A 26 49.77 4.78 -7.78
N PHE A 27 49.55 4.20 -6.59
CA PHE A 27 48.47 3.25 -6.34
C PHE A 27 47.68 3.64 -5.08
N LEU A 28 47.42 4.94 -4.92
CA LEU A 28 46.19 5.39 -4.28
C LEU A 28 45.09 5.39 -5.35
N PHE A 29 44.77 4.20 -5.88
CA PHE A 29 43.36 3.95 -6.08
C PHE A 29 42.86 3.80 -4.64
N THR A 30 42.22 4.83 -4.10
CA THR A 30 41.05 4.52 -3.30
C THR A 30 40.18 3.75 -4.27
N SER A 31 40.30 2.42 -4.28
CA SER A 31 39.19 1.62 -4.75
C SER A 31 38.12 2.02 -3.76
N ASP A 32 37.28 2.98 -4.13
CA ASP A 32 36.04 3.23 -3.41
C ASP A 32 35.40 1.86 -3.37
N LEU A 33 35.44 1.26 -2.18
CA LEU A 33 34.97 -0.10 -2.03
C LEU A 33 33.50 -0.02 -2.36
N LEU A 34 33.12 -0.77 -3.38
CA LEU A 34 31.77 -0.75 -3.88
C LEU A 34 30.93 -1.59 -2.93
N MET A 35 29.99 -0.93 -2.26
CA MET A 35 29.29 -1.54 -1.13
C MET A 35 27.86 -1.86 -1.51
N ALA A 36 27.37 -3.00 -1.03
CA ALA A 36 26.00 -3.45 -1.26
C ALA A 36 25.11 -2.86 -0.17
N GLN A 37 23.96 -2.33 -0.57
CA GLN A 37 22.95 -1.82 0.33
C GLN A 37 22.14 -3.00 0.90
N THR A 38 21.63 -2.89 2.14
CA THR A 38 20.98 -4.00 2.84
C THR A 38 19.81 -3.52 3.70
N ASN A 39 19.11 -4.48 4.31
CA ASN A 39 18.05 -4.27 5.28
C ASN A 39 16.86 -3.52 4.68
N LEU A 40 16.51 -3.86 3.43
CA LEU A 40 15.33 -3.32 2.78
C LEU A 40 14.07 -3.86 3.46
N THR A 41 13.22 -2.96 3.91
CA THR A 41 11.91 -3.27 4.46
C THR A 41 10.86 -2.44 3.76
N LEU A 42 9.72 -3.07 3.45
CA LEU A 42 8.51 -2.42 3.01
C LEU A 42 7.40 -2.79 4.00
N SER A 43 6.67 -1.80 4.48
CA SER A 43 5.59 -2.00 5.45
C SER A 43 4.45 -1.00 5.23
N ILE A 44 3.28 -1.30 5.81
CA ILE A 44 2.15 -0.37 5.85
C ILE A 44 2.30 0.51 7.09
N ALA A 45 2.53 1.80 6.87
CA ALA A 45 2.63 2.78 7.94
C ALA A 45 1.24 3.17 8.47
N SER A 46 0.29 3.38 7.57
CA SER A 46 -1.09 3.72 7.90
C SER A 46 -2.02 3.50 6.70
N THR A 47 -3.32 3.53 6.95
CA THR A 47 -4.34 3.64 5.90
C THR A 47 -5.26 4.80 6.22
N SER A 48 -5.98 5.33 5.22
CA SER A 48 -6.75 6.56 5.40
C SER A 48 -8.12 6.36 6.01
N GLU A 49 -8.65 5.12 6.08
CA GLU A 49 -9.99 4.88 6.60
C GLU A 49 -9.99 4.17 7.97
N PRO A 50 -10.65 4.76 8.99
CA PRO A 50 -10.70 4.18 10.33
C PRO A 50 -11.66 2.98 10.44
N ASP A 51 -12.42 2.70 9.39
CA ASP A 51 -13.42 1.65 9.35
C ASP A 51 -12.91 0.32 8.79
N SER A 52 -11.72 0.34 8.19
CA SER A 52 -10.91 -0.85 7.98
C SER A 52 -10.05 -1.08 9.25
N SER A 53 -9.74 -2.34 9.55
CA SER A 53 -9.03 -2.67 10.79
C SER A 53 -7.52 -2.47 10.68
N ASP A 54 -6.94 -1.65 11.56
CA ASP A 54 -5.50 -1.43 11.64
C ASP A 54 -4.73 -2.48 12.48
N THR A 55 -5.40 -3.53 12.95
CA THR A 55 -4.78 -4.54 13.83
C THR A 55 -3.81 -5.49 13.10
N LYS A 56 -3.94 -5.60 11.78
CA LYS A 56 -3.15 -6.48 10.93
C LYS A 56 -2.03 -5.68 10.25
N ASP A 57 -0.85 -6.25 10.09
CA ASP A 57 0.35 -5.51 9.64
C ASP A 57 0.63 -5.61 8.12
N GLY A 58 -0.14 -6.42 7.40
CA GLY A 58 0.03 -6.64 5.97
C GLY A 58 1.09 -7.70 5.62
N SER A 59 1.58 -8.47 6.60
CA SER A 59 2.38 -9.66 6.30
C SER A 59 1.49 -10.80 5.79
N ALA A 60 2.09 -11.83 5.18
CA ALA A 60 1.38 -13.03 4.75
C ALA A 60 0.60 -13.68 5.91
N ASP A 61 -0.63 -14.10 5.66
CA ASP A 61 -1.60 -14.60 6.65
C ASP A 61 -2.06 -13.54 7.69
N ASN A 62 -1.65 -12.27 7.53
CA ASN A 62 -2.02 -11.13 8.36
C ASN A 62 -2.26 -9.87 7.51
N GLU A 63 -2.99 -10.04 6.41
CA GLU A 63 -3.22 -9.02 5.37
C GLU A 63 -4.03 -7.84 5.93
N ARG A 64 -3.60 -6.60 5.65
CA ARG A 64 -4.28 -5.40 6.13
C ARG A 64 -5.58 -5.18 5.36
N PRO A 65 -6.77 -5.24 5.99
CA PRO A 65 -8.02 -4.97 5.29
C PRO A 65 -8.05 -3.51 4.85
N VAL A 66 -8.57 -3.25 3.65
CA VAL A 66 -8.73 -1.91 3.07
C VAL A 66 -10.03 -1.80 2.27
N LEU A 67 -10.62 -0.61 2.25
CA LEU A 67 -11.79 -0.30 1.43
C LEU A 67 -11.36 0.19 0.04
N THR A 68 -12.19 0.01 -0.97
CA THR A 68 -11.99 0.71 -2.24
C THR A 68 -12.10 2.23 -2.04
N GLY A 69 -11.21 3.00 -2.64
CA GLY A 69 -11.11 4.45 -2.45
C GLY A 69 -10.21 4.87 -1.28
N GLU A 70 -9.78 3.92 -0.45
CA GLU A 70 -8.85 4.16 0.64
C GLU A 70 -7.42 4.41 0.13
N VAL A 71 -6.66 5.23 0.85
CA VAL A 71 -5.24 5.47 0.59
C VAL A 71 -4.41 4.67 1.59
N VAL A 72 -3.50 3.85 1.08
CA VAL A 72 -2.51 3.10 1.85
C VAL A 72 -1.20 3.88 1.84
N THR A 73 -0.68 4.20 3.01
CA THR A 73 0.65 4.80 3.18
C THR A 73 1.66 3.69 3.47
N TYR A 74 2.60 3.51 2.56
CA TYR A 74 3.73 2.60 2.73
C TYR A 74 4.93 3.33 3.33
N SER A 75 5.77 2.60 4.07
CA SER A 75 7.11 3.01 4.49
C SER A 75 8.12 2.01 3.93
N LEU A 76 9.10 2.53 3.19
CA LEU A 76 10.18 1.81 2.54
C LEU A 76 11.50 2.26 3.14
N VAL A 77 12.17 1.38 3.87
CA VAL A 77 13.39 1.72 4.63
C VAL A 77 14.54 0.81 4.21
N PHE A 78 15.74 1.36 4.05
CA PHE A 78 16.98 0.59 3.93
C PHE A 78 18.15 1.30 4.61
N GLU A 79 19.18 0.52 4.94
CA GLU A 79 20.41 1.03 5.54
C GLU A 79 21.41 1.47 4.49
N ILE A 80 22.06 2.61 4.73
CA ILE A 80 23.08 3.15 3.84
C ILE A 80 24.42 2.48 4.16
N ALA A 81 24.89 1.63 3.26
CA ALA A 81 26.18 0.96 3.44
C ALA A 81 27.35 1.97 3.52
N GLU A 82 28.26 1.78 4.49
CA GLU A 82 29.53 2.51 4.61
C GLU A 82 30.32 2.40 3.29
N GLY A 83 30.84 3.50 2.77
CA GLY A 83 31.58 3.55 1.50
C GLY A 83 30.78 4.17 0.35
N THR A 84 31.01 3.70 -0.88
CA THR A 84 30.31 4.22 -2.07
C THR A 84 29.51 3.13 -2.75
N SER A 85 28.26 3.45 -3.10
CA SER A 85 27.37 2.61 -3.90
C SER A 85 26.89 3.40 -5.11
N ASN A 86 26.99 2.80 -6.29
CA ASN A 86 26.55 3.43 -7.54
C ASN A 86 25.21 2.86 -7.99
N ASN A 87 24.44 3.62 -8.78
CA ASN A 87 23.15 3.20 -9.34
C ASN A 87 22.18 2.65 -8.26
N VAL A 88 22.14 3.30 -7.10
CA VAL A 88 21.24 2.95 -6.01
C VAL A 88 19.82 3.36 -6.36
N ASN A 89 18.91 2.40 -6.43
CA ASN A 89 17.49 2.65 -6.61
C ASN A 89 16.67 1.57 -5.92
N THR A 90 15.45 1.91 -5.53
CA THR A 90 14.44 0.93 -5.14
C THR A 90 13.39 0.82 -6.24
N ALA A 91 13.03 -0.40 -6.62
CA ALA A 91 11.93 -0.67 -7.53
C ALA A 91 10.80 -1.35 -6.75
N VAL A 92 9.66 -0.66 -6.64
CA VAL A 92 8.46 -1.09 -5.95
C VAL A 92 7.47 -1.63 -6.97
N SER A 93 7.10 -2.91 -6.83
CA SER A 93 6.06 -3.51 -7.64
C SER A 93 4.68 -3.13 -7.11
N ILE A 94 3.88 -2.43 -7.92
CA ILE A 94 2.51 -2.06 -7.57
C ILE A 94 1.56 -3.02 -8.31
N PRO A 95 0.66 -3.74 -7.62
CA PRO A 95 -0.28 -4.65 -8.26
C PRO A 95 -1.41 -3.89 -8.97
N ASP A 96 -1.97 -4.49 -10.02
CA ASP A 96 -3.26 -4.05 -10.58
C ASP A 96 -4.29 -3.95 -9.45
N GLY A 97 -5.10 -2.90 -9.46
CA GLY A 97 -5.99 -2.55 -8.34
C GLY A 97 -5.44 -1.52 -7.36
N LEU A 98 -4.11 -1.31 -7.30
CA LEU A 98 -3.49 -0.17 -6.61
C LEU A 98 -2.95 0.84 -7.62
N GLU A 99 -2.97 2.12 -7.25
CA GLU A 99 -2.38 3.20 -8.04
C GLU A 99 -1.49 4.08 -7.16
N TYR A 100 -0.20 4.20 -7.50
CA TYR A 100 0.67 5.15 -6.82
C TYR A 100 0.20 6.59 -6.99
N ILE A 101 0.08 7.33 -5.89
CA ILE A 101 -0.26 8.74 -5.91
C ILE A 101 0.99 9.56 -6.25
N ALA A 102 1.07 10.03 -7.49
CA ALA A 102 2.23 10.76 -7.98
C ALA A 102 2.61 11.95 -7.08
N ASN A 103 3.90 12.07 -6.77
CA ASN A 103 4.47 13.11 -5.89
C ASN A 103 4.00 13.06 -4.43
N SER A 104 3.40 11.96 -3.98
CA SER A 104 3.02 11.81 -2.57
C SER A 104 4.18 11.47 -1.64
N TYR A 105 5.36 11.22 -2.19
CA TYR A 105 6.45 10.67 -1.39
C TYR A 105 7.04 11.72 -0.44
N ILE A 106 7.47 11.26 0.72
CA ILE A 106 8.24 12.01 1.70
C ILE A 106 9.50 11.20 1.96
N LEU A 107 10.63 11.84 1.78
CA LEU A 107 11.94 11.27 2.01
C LEU A 107 12.49 11.81 3.34
N SER A 108 12.94 10.90 4.20
CA SER A 108 13.68 11.19 5.42
C SER A 108 15.01 10.44 5.39
N VAL A 109 16.08 11.14 5.72
CA VAL A 109 17.43 10.57 5.78
C VAL A 109 17.92 10.73 7.20
N THR A 110 18.29 9.62 7.83
CA THR A 110 19.05 9.64 9.08
C THR A 110 20.51 9.46 8.71
N ASN A 111 21.26 10.56 8.74
CA ASN A 111 22.68 10.56 8.43
C ASN A 111 23.38 11.70 9.20
N ASP A 112 24.57 11.43 9.73
CA ASP A 112 25.46 12.38 10.39
C ASP A 112 26.54 12.95 9.45
N THR A 113 26.74 12.39 8.26
CA THR A 113 27.75 12.81 7.26
C THR A 113 27.29 13.84 6.22
N GLY A 114 26.02 14.23 6.25
CA GLY A 114 25.54 15.32 5.40
C GLY A 114 25.39 14.97 3.91
N TRP A 115 25.10 13.71 3.59
CA TRP A 115 24.53 13.38 2.27
C TRP A 115 23.30 14.26 2.01
N SER A 116 23.35 15.08 0.95
CA SER A 116 22.26 15.96 0.55
C SER A 116 21.55 15.37 -0.66
N ASP A 117 20.28 15.02 -0.51
CA ASP A 117 19.59 14.17 -1.47
C ASP A 117 18.96 14.95 -2.64
N THR A 118 18.94 14.29 -3.79
CA THR A 118 17.94 14.46 -4.84
C THR A 118 17.50 13.07 -5.27
N VAL A 119 16.36 12.60 -4.75
CA VAL A 119 15.71 11.39 -5.28
C VAL A 119 14.91 11.75 -6.53
N SER A 120 15.10 10.98 -7.60
CA SER A 120 14.26 11.05 -8.79
C SER A 120 13.24 9.92 -8.73
N VAL A 121 11.97 10.26 -8.96
CA VAL A 121 10.89 9.26 -8.99
C VAL A 121 10.49 8.97 -10.42
N ILE A 122 10.45 7.70 -10.77
CA ILE A 122 10.02 7.20 -12.08
C ILE A 122 8.87 6.23 -11.84
N GLY A 123 7.69 6.53 -12.35
CA GLY A 123 6.51 5.70 -12.14
C GLY A 123 5.27 6.50 -12.53
N ASN A 124 4.31 5.84 -13.16
CA ASN A 124 3.12 6.51 -13.67
C ASN A 124 1.95 6.23 -12.73
N GLY A 125 1.14 7.24 -12.42
CA GLY A 125 -0.08 7.11 -11.62
C GLY A 125 -1.18 6.43 -12.43
N SER A 126 -1.00 5.14 -12.69
CA SER A 126 -1.98 4.25 -13.28
C SER A 126 -2.02 2.95 -12.50
N SER A 127 -3.13 2.23 -12.57
CA SER A 127 -3.25 0.94 -11.91
C SER A 127 -2.11 -0.01 -12.27
N GLY A 128 -1.49 -0.61 -11.25
CA GLY A 128 -0.43 -1.61 -11.42
C GLY A 128 0.88 -1.09 -11.99
N ALA A 129 1.06 0.23 -12.12
CA ALA A 129 2.32 0.79 -12.60
C ALA A 129 3.33 0.89 -11.46
N ASP A 130 4.43 0.16 -11.62
CA ASP A 130 5.56 0.16 -10.70
C ASP A 130 6.18 1.55 -10.50
N VAL A 131 6.80 1.73 -9.34
CA VAL A 131 7.46 2.98 -8.94
C VAL A 131 8.93 2.70 -8.64
N THR A 132 9.81 3.54 -9.16
CA THR A 132 11.25 3.52 -8.86
C THR A 132 11.66 4.81 -8.19
N PHE A 133 12.34 4.69 -7.03
CA PHE A 133 13.03 5.79 -6.37
C PHE A 133 14.52 5.67 -6.66
N ASP A 134 15.05 6.57 -7.48
CA ASP A 134 16.44 6.56 -7.93
C ASP A 134 17.26 7.60 -7.17
N PHE A 135 18.32 7.14 -6.51
CA PHE A 135 19.24 7.93 -5.71
C PHE A 135 20.59 8.14 -6.40
N GLY A 136 20.83 7.47 -7.53
CA GLY A 136 22.10 7.54 -8.25
C GLY A 136 23.27 6.99 -7.44
N THR A 137 24.24 7.83 -7.12
CA THR A 137 25.41 7.44 -6.31
C THR A 137 25.23 7.93 -4.88
N ILE A 138 25.34 7.00 -3.94
CA ILE A 138 25.35 7.29 -2.50
C ILE A 138 26.77 7.07 -1.98
N THR A 139 27.26 8.03 -1.21
CA THR A 139 28.54 7.94 -0.50
C THR A 139 28.29 8.17 0.97
N ASN A 140 28.52 7.14 1.78
CA ASN A 140 28.58 7.22 3.23
C ASN A 140 30.06 7.19 3.65
N THR A 141 30.62 8.34 4.02
CA THR A 141 32.01 8.39 4.49
C THR A 141 32.15 8.15 5.99
N ASP A 142 31.05 7.94 6.70
CA ASP A 142 31.12 7.56 8.10
C ASP A 142 31.61 6.12 8.22
N SER A 143 32.22 5.84 9.37
CA SER A 143 32.66 4.51 9.75
C SER A 143 32.47 4.30 11.25
N ASP A 144 31.54 5.04 11.86
CA ASP A 144 31.14 4.80 13.23
C ASP A 144 30.09 3.68 13.31
N ALA A 145 29.58 3.41 14.52
CA ALA A 145 28.70 2.27 14.75
C ALA A 145 27.21 2.63 14.59
N ASN A 146 26.91 3.88 14.25
CA ASN A 146 25.56 4.35 14.06
C ASN A 146 25.08 3.79 12.71
N VAL A 147 23.77 3.56 12.59
CA VAL A 147 23.21 3.07 11.33
C VAL A 147 22.54 4.24 10.64
N GLU A 148 22.99 4.54 9.42
CA GLU A 148 22.37 5.52 8.56
C GLU A 148 21.26 4.87 7.75
N THR A 149 20.12 5.56 7.61
CA THR A 149 18.95 5.01 6.93
C THR A 149 18.33 6.00 5.97
N ILE A 150 17.75 5.45 4.90
CA ILE A 150 16.81 6.13 4.02
C ILE A 150 15.43 5.58 4.34
N ASP A 151 14.48 6.47 4.62
CA ASP A 151 13.07 6.16 4.80
C ASP A 151 12.25 6.96 3.78
N ILE A 152 11.53 6.24 2.92
CA ILE A 152 10.55 6.82 2.01
C ILE A 152 9.16 6.41 2.45
N SER A 153 8.34 7.39 2.81
CA SER A 153 6.90 7.23 2.90
C SER A 153 6.25 7.58 1.58
N PHE A 154 5.32 6.77 1.08
CA PHE A 154 4.57 7.07 -0.15
C PHE A 154 3.15 6.48 -0.10
N ASN A 155 2.25 6.95 -0.96
CA ASN A 155 0.84 6.60 -0.90
C ASN A 155 0.41 5.86 -2.18
N ALA A 156 -0.46 4.86 -2.01
CA ALA A 156 -1.20 4.24 -3.10
C ALA A 156 -2.70 4.30 -2.84
N LEU A 157 -3.49 4.54 -3.89
CA LEU A 157 -4.95 4.51 -3.86
C LEU A 157 -5.44 3.11 -4.19
N VAL A 158 -6.33 2.56 -3.35
CA VAL A 158 -7.09 1.35 -3.66
C VAL A 158 -8.18 1.72 -4.65
N LEU A 159 -8.10 1.22 -5.89
CA LEU A 159 -9.04 1.63 -6.93
C LEU A 159 -10.41 0.99 -6.74
N ASN A 160 -11.46 1.76 -7.01
CA ASN A 160 -12.81 1.24 -7.13
C ASN A 160 -13.05 0.78 -8.58
N ILE A 161 -12.67 -0.46 -8.87
CA ILE A 161 -12.78 -1.11 -10.17
C ILE A 161 -13.32 -2.53 -10.01
N ALA A 162 -13.91 -3.08 -11.07
CA ALA A 162 -14.51 -4.43 -11.03
C ALA A 162 -13.53 -5.57 -10.70
N ALA A 163 -12.21 -5.33 -10.78
CA ALA A 163 -11.17 -6.29 -10.41
C ALA A 163 -10.83 -6.27 -8.91
N ASN A 164 -11.20 -5.21 -8.18
CA ASN A 164 -11.05 -5.10 -6.73
C ASN A 164 -12.39 -5.40 -6.10
N GLN A 165 -12.54 -6.59 -5.54
CA GLN A 165 -13.73 -7.08 -4.87
C GLN A 165 -13.38 -7.69 -3.51
N ASP A 166 -14.38 -7.91 -2.66
CA ASP A 166 -14.22 -8.52 -1.33
C ASP A 166 -13.33 -9.78 -1.36
N GLY A 167 -12.31 -9.80 -0.52
CA GLY A 167 -11.33 -10.89 -0.38
C GLY A 167 -10.18 -10.87 -1.40
N ASN A 168 -10.12 -9.90 -2.33
CA ASN A 168 -8.95 -9.78 -3.19
C ASN A 168 -7.72 -9.30 -2.41
N GLN A 169 -6.61 -10.00 -2.56
CA GLN A 169 -5.33 -9.62 -1.98
C GLN A 169 -4.48 -8.88 -3.03
N LEU A 170 -4.00 -7.70 -2.67
CA LEU A 170 -3.14 -6.86 -3.49
C LEU A 170 -1.75 -6.80 -2.83
N THR A 171 -0.77 -7.44 -3.46
CA THR A 171 0.59 -7.58 -2.92
C THR A 171 1.53 -6.55 -3.53
N THR A 172 2.18 -5.77 -2.67
CA THR A 172 3.27 -4.85 -3.00
C THR A 172 4.57 -5.37 -2.41
N ASN A 173 5.65 -5.33 -3.17
CA ASN A 173 7.00 -5.61 -2.67
C ASN A 173 8.02 -4.69 -3.33
N ALA A 174 9.24 -4.67 -2.79
CA ALA A 174 10.30 -3.82 -3.28
C ALA A 174 11.61 -4.58 -3.45
N THR A 175 12.41 -4.15 -4.42
CA THR A 175 13.80 -4.57 -4.59
C THR A 175 14.70 -3.37 -4.42
N LEU A 176 15.85 -3.57 -3.76
CA LEU A 176 16.90 -2.58 -3.62
C LEU A 176 18.03 -2.98 -4.54
N ASN A 177 18.33 -2.11 -5.49
CA ASN A 177 19.38 -2.32 -6.46
C ASN A 177 20.56 -1.40 -6.15
N ALA A 178 21.77 -1.94 -6.23
CA ALA A 178 23.00 -1.19 -6.15
C ALA A 178 24.03 -1.83 -7.07
N ASN A 179 24.91 -1.02 -7.64
CA ASN A 179 26.07 -1.46 -8.40
C ASN A 179 25.73 -2.28 -9.65
N GLY A 180 24.52 -2.07 -10.19
CA GLY A 180 24.01 -2.77 -11.37
C GLY A 180 23.41 -4.16 -11.09
N SER A 181 23.18 -4.51 -9.81
CA SER A 181 22.54 -5.77 -9.41
C SER A 181 21.55 -5.55 -8.26
N THR A 182 20.64 -6.51 -8.05
CA THR A 182 19.81 -6.56 -6.84
C THR A 182 20.70 -6.83 -5.62
N ALA A 183 20.65 -5.92 -4.66
CA ALA A 183 21.37 -5.98 -3.40
C ALA A 183 20.52 -6.60 -2.29
N ASP A 184 19.22 -6.27 -2.26
CA ASP A 184 18.27 -6.81 -1.28
C ASP A 184 16.83 -6.81 -1.82
N SER A 185 15.90 -7.46 -1.12
CA SER A 185 14.46 -7.48 -1.44
C SER A 185 13.63 -7.49 -0.16
N SER A 186 12.51 -6.78 -0.18
CA SER A 186 11.57 -6.79 0.94
C SER A 186 10.78 -8.09 0.97
N GLU A 187 10.18 -8.37 2.11
CA GLU A 187 9.04 -9.29 2.18
C GLU A 187 7.81 -8.69 1.45
N ASP A 188 6.81 -9.53 1.21
CA ASP A 188 5.53 -9.11 0.65
C ASP A 188 4.72 -8.28 1.64
N CYS A 189 4.12 -7.21 1.13
CA CYS A 189 3.23 -6.31 1.86
C CYS A 189 1.84 -6.35 1.22
N ILE A 190 0.88 -6.93 1.92
CA ILE A 190 -0.40 -7.39 1.37
C ILE A 190 -1.55 -6.62 2.02
N VAL A 191 -2.39 -6.02 1.17
CA VAL A 191 -3.69 -5.50 1.57
C VAL A 191 -4.81 -6.41 1.06
N GLU A 192 -5.87 -6.57 1.83
CA GLU A 192 -7.07 -7.32 1.45
C GLU A 192 -8.23 -6.35 1.23
N VAL A 193 -8.80 -6.34 0.04
CA VAL A 193 -9.97 -5.52 -0.27
C VAL A 193 -11.17 -6.08 0.48
N ILE A 194 -11.84 -5.23 1.24
CA ILE A 194 -13.12 -5.54 1.89
C ILE A 194 -14.22 -4.64 1.32
N GLU A 195 -15.39 -5.23 1.06
CA GLU A 195 -16.55 -4.49 0.56
C GLU A 195 -17.81 -4.78 1.39
N PRO A 196 -18.74 -3.82 1.49
CA PRO A 196 -20.03 -4.09 2.12
C PRO A 196 -20.85 -5.00 1.21
N ASN A 197 -21.58 -5.93 1.82
CA ASN A 197 -22.50 -6.79 1.10
C ASN A 197 -23.86 -6.77 1.78
N LEU A 198 -24.91 -6.43 1.03
CA LEU A 198 -26.28 -6.33 1.51
C LEU A 198 -27.18 -7.29 0.75
N SER A 199 -27.91 -8.11 1.49
CA SER A 199 -28.99 -8.95 0.98
C SER A 199 -30.34 -8.34 1.32
N VAL A 200 -31.28 -8.39 0.37
CA VAL A 200 -32.65 -7.90 0.54
C VAL A 200 -33.64 -9.03 0.26
N ASP A 201 -34.47 -9.36 1.27
CA ASP A 201 -35.54 -10.35 1.18
C ASP A 201 -36.89 -9.64 1.38
N LYS A 202 -37.78 -9.72 0.39
CA LYS A 202 -39.13 -9.15 0.43
C LYS A 202 -40.17 -10.27 0.37
N ARG A 203 -41.11 -10.28 1.33
CA ARG A 203 -42.20 -11.26 1.39
C ARG A 203 -43.56 -10.61 1.60
N GLN A 204 -44.57 -11.25 1.03
CA GLN A 204 -45.98 -10.93 1.24
C GLN A 204 -46.55 -11.82 2.32
N LEU A 205 -47.32 -11.25 3.26
CA LEU A 205 -47.89 -11.93 4.40
C LEU A 205 -49.39 -11.62 4.50
N PRO A 206 -50.23 -12.63 4.82
CA PRO A 206 -51.69 -12.44 4.96
C PRO A 206 -52.08 -11.81 6.31
N THR A 207 -51.15 -11.70 7.26
CA THR A 207 -51.35 -11.10 8.59
C THR A 207 -50.10 -10.37 9.03
N PHE A 208 -50.24 -9.39 9.92
CA PHE A 208 -49.10 -8.71 10.53
C PHE A 208 -48.37 -9.66 11.48
N ASN A 209 -47.38 -10.38 10.97
CA ASN A 209 -46.44 -11.16 11.77
C ASN A 209 -45.00 -10.71 11.46
N PRO A 210 -44.35 -9.96 12.37
CA PRO A 210 -43.04 -9.38 12.11
C PRO A 210 -41.89 -10.40 12.08
N LEU A 211 -42.12 -11.62 12.58
CA LEU A 211 -41.06 -12.61 12.75
C LEU A 211 -41.14 -13.70 11.70
N PHE A 212 -42.30 -14.34 11.50
CA PHE A 212 -42.48 -15.44 10.54
C PHE A 212 -43.95 -15.62 10.14
N GLY A 213 -44.25 -15.88 8.87
CA GLY A 213 -45.60 -16.23 8.41
C GLY A 213 -45.58 -16.98 7.09
N PRO A 214 -46.67 -17.70 6.72
CA PRO A 214 -46.78 -18.27 5.39
C PRO A 214 -46.79 -17.16 4.35
N GLU A 215 -46.10 -17.38 3.23
CA GLU A 215 -46.15 -16.45 2.11
C GLU A 215 -47.58 -16.38 1.57
N MET A 216 -48.04 -15.15 1.34
CA MET A 216 -49.27 -14.89 0.60
C MET A 216 -48.96 -14.99 -0.89
N THR A 217 -49.69 -15.84 -1.60
CA THR A 217 -49.50 -16.07 -3.04
C THR A 217 -50.69 -15.60 -3.88
N GLU A 218 -51.83 -15.35 -3.22
CA GLU A 218 -53.07 -14.86 -3.83
C GLU A 218 -53.68 -13.80 -2.91
N ALA A 219 -54.24 -12.75 -3.50
CA ALA A 219 -54.96 -11.67 -2.82
C ALA A 219 -56.06 -11.14 -3.76
N ASP A 220 -57.25 -10.85 -3.22
CA ASP A 220 -58.33 -10.21 -3.95
C ASP A 220 -58.31 -8.69 -3.76
N ALA A 221 -58.97 -7.97 -4.68
CA ALA A 221 -59.10 -6.52 -4.56
C ALA A 221 -59.83 -6.13 -3.27
N GLY A 222 -59.19 -5.27 -2.47
CA GLY A 222 -59.67 -4.87 -1.15
C GLY A 222 -59.04 -5.63 0.01
N ASP A 223 -58.27 -6.69 -0.26
CA ASP A 223 -57.46 -7.35 0.76
C ASP A 223 -56.32 -6.45 1.24
N THR A 224 -55.97 -6.58 2.52
CA THR A 224 -54.78 -5.95 3.09
C THR A 224 -53.61 -6.91 3.02
N ILE A 225 -52.55 -6.53 2.30
CA ILE A 225 -51.32 -7.30 2.19
C ILE A 225 -50.27 -6.67 3.12
N PHE A 226 -49.63 -7.50 3.94
CA PHE A 226 -48.49 -7.06 4.75
C PHE A 226 -47.19 -7.41 4.02
N TYR A 227 -46.25 -6.46 3.97
CA TYR A 227 -44.93 -6.69 3.41
C TYR A 227 -43.88 -6.75 4.51
N ARG A 228 -43.02 -7.76 4.44
CA ARG A 228 -41.82 -7.86 5.26
C ARG A 228 -40.60 -7.68 4.35
N ILE A 229 -39.79 -6.68 4.64
CA ILE A 229 -38.53 -6.41 3.96
C ILE A 229 -37.42 -6.60 5.00
N VAL A 230 -36.50 -7.52 4.74
CA VAL A 230 -35.30 -7.70 5.54
C VAL A 230 -34.11 -7.27 4.73
N ILE A 231 -33.29 -6.43 5.35
CA ILE A 231 -31.99 -6.02 4.83
C ILE A 231 -30.97 -6.63 5.78
N GLU A 232 -30.09 -7.47 5.25
CA GLU A 232 -29.04 -8.15 6.01
C GLU A 232 -27.68 -7.72 5.48
N HIS A 233 -26.79 -7.30 6.38
CA HIS A 233 -25.41 -7.02 6.05
C HIS A 233 -24.56 -8.28 6.27
N THR A 234 -24.09 -8.87 5.17
CA THR A 234 -23.31 -10.11 5.13
C THR A 234 -21.84 -9.88 4.77
N GLY A 235 -21.45 -8.63 4.51
CA GLY A 235 -20.09 -8.25 4.12
C GLY A 235 -19.17 -7.99 5.31
N ASN A 236 -17.89 -7.77 5.00
CA ASN A 236 -16.83 -7.54 5.98
C ASN A 236 -16.47 -6.06 6.15
N ALA A 237 -17.01 -5.17 5.31
CA ALA A 237 -16.88 -3.72 5.45
C ALA A 237 -18.19 -3.06 5.84
N ARG A 238 -18.15 -1.83 6.37
CA ARG A 238 -19.38 -1.09 6.70
C ARG A 238 -20.07 -0.61 5.42
N ALA A 239 -21.40 -0.73 5.41
CA ALA A 239 -22.25 -0.15 4.38
C ALA A 239 -22.67 1.27 4.80
N TYR A 240 -22.42 2.26 3.94
CA TYR A 240 -22.81 3.66 4.13
C TYR A 240 -23.92 4.05 3.16
N ASP A 241 -24.68 5.09 3.53
CA ASP A 241 -25.72 5.71 2.70
C ASP A 241 -26.71 4.71 2.06
N VAL A 242 -27.03 3.65 2.82
CA VAL A 242 -27.90 2.56 2.35
C VAL A 242 -29.30 3.11 2.10
N THR A 243 -29.71 3.12 0.84
CA THR A 243 -31.07 3.48 0.44
C THR A 243 -31.76 2.25 -0.13
N VAL A 244 -32.90 1.86 0.46
CA VAL A 244 -33.77 0.81 -0.09
C VAL A 244 -35.07 1.43 -0.55
N THR A 245 -35.42 1.19 -1.82
CA THR A 245 -36.66 1.67 -2.43
C THR A 245 -37.55 0.48 -2.77
N ASP A 246 -38.80 0.55 -2.32
CA ASP A 246 -39.83 -0.41 -2.70
C ASP A 246 -40.88 0.27 -3.59
N PHE A 247 -41.01 -0.21 -4.83
CA PHE A 247 -41.96 0.30 -5.80
C PHE A 247 -43.26 -0.49 -5.75
N PHE A 248 -44.37 0.22 -5.53
CA PHE A 248 -45.71 -0.35 -5.57
C PHE A 248 -46.44 0.12 -6.83
N PRO A 249 -47.27 -0.74 -7.45
CA PRO A 249 -48.18 -0.31 -8.51
C PRO A 249 -49.18 0.75 -8.02
N ASP A 250 -49.61 1.64 -8.92
CA ASP A 250 -50.45 2.82 -8.60
C ASP A 250 -51.84 2.49 -8.02
N ASP A 251 -52.33 1.26 -8.20
CA ASP A 251 -53.60 0.77 -7.66
C ASP A 251 -53.52 0.31 -6.20
N TYR A 252 -52.32 0.32 -5.60
CA TYR A 252 -52.12 0.00 -4.19
C TYR A 252 -52.29 1.26 -3.33
N VAL A 253 -53.08 1.13 -2.27
CA VAL A 253 -53.12 2.12 -1.19
C VAL A 253 -52.18 1.66 -0.09
N VAL A 254 -51.04 2.34 0.07
CA VAL A 254 -50.08 2.02 1.12
C VAL A 254 -50.54 2.62 2.45
N SER A 255 -50.76 1.76 3.44
CA SER A 255 -51.03 2.13 4.82
C SER A 255 -49.89 1.60 5.69
N VAL A 256 -48.96 2.48 6.10
CA VAL A 256 -47.76 2.07 6.84
C VAL A 256 -48.10 1.73 8.29
N LEU A 257 -47.72 0.54 8.75
CA LEU A 257 -47.69 0.19 10.17
C LEU A 257 -46.32 -0.41 10.53
N CYS A 258 -45.54 0.38 11.26
CA CYS A 258 -44.35 -0.01 12.03
C CYS A 258 -43.17 -0.64 11.25
N CYS A 259 -42.00 0.01 11.31
CA CYS A 259 -40.71 -0.64 11.06
C CYS A 259 -40.20 -1.29 12.36
N ILE A 260 -39.81 -2.56 12.31
CA ILE A 260 -39.01 -3.17 13.38
C ILE A 260 -37.59 -3.28 12.86
N THR A 261 -36.71 -2.42 13.34
CA THR A 261 -35.27 -2.47 13.08
C THR A 261 -34.59 -3.29 14.17
N THR A 262 -33.80 -4.30 13.81
CA THR A 262 -32.89 -4.99 14.73
C THR A 262 -31.46 -4.79 14.23
N GLY A 263 -30.65 -3.97 14.91
CA GLY A 263 -29.26 -3.66 14.52
C GLY A 263 -28.83 -2.24 14.94
N PRO A 264 -27.53 -1.90 14.86
CA PRO A 264 -27.01 -0.62 15.37
C PRO A 264 -27.50 0.64 14.64
N THR A 265 -28.02 0.58 13.41
CA THR A 265 -29.08 1.47 12.84
C THR A 265 -29.44 1.00 11.42
N PRO A 266 -30.70 1.16 10.97
CA PRO A 266 -30.98 2.23 9.99
C PRO A 266 -32.07 3.20 10.48
N GLY A 267 -32.10 4.36 9.82
CA GLY A 267 -32.89 5.53 10.16
C GLY A 267 -34.41 5.36 10.05
N ALA A 268 -35.09 6.47 10.36
CA ALA A 268 -36.53 6.57 10.35
C ALA A 268 -37.10 6.28 8.95
N LEU A 269 -38.25 5.62 8.90
CA LEU A 269 -39.00 5.47 7.66
C LEU A 269 -39.38 6.86 7.11
N VAL A 270 -38.99 7.15 5.86
CA VAL A 270 -39.34 8.40 5.17
C VAL A 270 -40.44 8.11 4.14
N ASP A 271 -41.69 8.24 4.58
CA ASP A 271 -42.88 8.19 3.70
C ASP A 271 -43.10 9.56 3.06
N SER A 272 -42.31 9.87 2.03
CA SER A 272 -42.39 11.16 1.34
C SER A 272 -43.01 11.09 -0.06
N ASN A 273 -43.30 9.90 -0.59
CA ASN A 273 -43.78 9.75 -1.98
C ASN A 273 -44.61 8.46 -2.23
N PRO A 274 -45.84 8.37 -1.71
CA PRO A 274 -46.72 7.25 -2.02
C PRO A 274 -46.93 7.12 -3.55
N PRO A 275 -47.03 5.89 -4.08
CA PRO A 275 -47.13 4.63 -3.35
C PRO A 275 -45.77 4.01 -2.97
N ASN A 276 -44.64 4.69 -3.22
CA ASN A 276 -43.30 4.14 -2.96
C ASN A 276 -42.85 4.33 -1.51
N LEU A 277 -42.12 3.35 -0.98
CA LEU A 277 -41.49 3.41 0.35
C LEU A 277 -39.98 3.52 0.21
N VAL A 278 -39.37 4.44 0.99
CA VAL A 278 -37.92 4.62 1.05
C VAL A 278 -37.44 4.41 2.49
N PHE A 279 -36.40 3.57 2.64
CA PHE A 279 -35.66 3.36 3.88
C PHE A 279 -34.24 3.94 3.71
N SER A 280 -33.82 4.76 4.68
CA SER A 280 -32.49 5.40 4.73
C SER A 280 -32.02 5.48 6.18
#